data_AF-A0A527IFN4-F1
#
_entry.id   AF-A0A527IFN4-F1
#
_cell.length_a   1.000
_cell.length_b   1.000
_cell.length_c   1.000
_cell.angle_alpha   90.00
_cell.angle_beta   90.00
_cell.angle_gamma   90.00
#
_symmetry.space_group_name_H-M   'P 1'
#
loop_
_entity.id
_entity.type
_entity.pdbx_description
1 polymer ?
#
loop_
_entity_poly.entity_id
_entity_poly.type
_entity_poly.pdbx_seq_one_letter_code
_entity_poly.pdbx_strand_id
1 'polypeptide(L)' 'QTLIFQGTRDEFGTRDEVATYDFSDRIEVIWLEDGDHDLKPRKSISGFSAADHLKTLAETVKAWSGRIAS' A
#
# COMPACT_ATOMS: atom_id res chain seq x y z
N GLN A 1 -9.08 -10.90 8.44
CA GLN A 1 -8.87 -9.93 7.35
C GLN A 1 -7.43 -9.45 7.45
N THR A 2 -6.80 -9.11 6.32
CA THR A 2 -5.43 -8.60 6.27
C THR A 2 -5.35 -7.43 5.30
N LEU A 3 -4.61 -6.39 5.65
CA LEU A 3 -4.35 -5.23 4.80
C LEU A 3 -2.84 -5.10 4.58
N ILE A 4 -2.41 -4.98 3.33
CA ILE A 4 -1.01 -4.83 2.92
C ILE A 4 -0.88 -3.49 2.21
N PHE A 5 0.18 -2.73 2.53
CA PHE A 5 0.56 -1.54 1.78
C PHE A 5 1.87 -1.81 1.06
N GLN A 6 1.91 -1.56 -0.24
CA GLN A 6 3.06 -1.86 -1.10
C GLN A 6 3.37 -0.66 -1.98
N GLY A 7 4.65 -0.30 -2.10
CA GLY A 7 5.08 0.73 -3.04
C GLY A 7 5.04 0.22 -4.49
N THR A 8 4.62 1.03 -5.47
CA THR A 8 4.61 0.59 -6.88
C THR A 8 6.00 0.42 -7.49
N ARG A 9 7.04 0.96 -6.83
CA ARG A 9 8.47 0.84 -7.18
C ARG A 9 9.22 -0.08 -6.21
N ASP A 10 8.53 -0.84 -5.36
CA ASP A 10 9.20 -1.83 -4.53
C ASP A 10 9.72 -2.97 -5.42
N GLU A 11 11.02 -3.23 -5.32
CA GLU A 11 11.70 -4.30 -6.07
C GLU A 11 11.47 -5.69 -5.48
N PHE A 12 10.97 -5.78 -4.24
CA PHE A 12 10.69 -7.03 -3.53
C PHE A 12 9.22 -7.43 -3.55
N GLY A 13 8.50 -7.06 -4.62
CA GLY A 13 7.09 -7.36 -4.78
C GLY A 13 6.45 -6.44 -5.81
N THR A 14 6.78 -6.66 -7.08
CA THR A 14 6.26 -5.85 -8.19
C THR A 14 4.75 -6.10 -8.38
N ARG A 15 4.04 -5.17 -9.02
CA ARG A 15 2.60 -5.35 -9.33
C ARG A 15 2.33 -6.65 -10.08
N ASP A 16 3.17 -6.96 -11.06
CA ASP A 16 3.03 -8.16 -11.89
C ASP A 16 3.27 -9.43 -11.08
N GLU A 17 4.29 -9.43 -10.22
CA GLU A 17 4.57 -10.56 -9.33
C GLU A 17 3.44 -10.78 -8.31
N VAL A 18 3.06 -9.73 -7.58
CA VAL A 18 2.03 -9.79 -6.53
C VAL A 18 0.68 -10.21 -7.10
N ALA A 19 0.37 -9.82 -8.34
CA ALA A 19 -0.84 -10.25 -9.03
C ALA A 19 -0.90 -11.76 -9.32
N THR A 20 0.24 -12.47 -9.28
CA THR A 20 0.28 -13.94 -9.45
C THR A 20 0.08 -14.72 -8.16
N TYR A 21 0.10 -14.06 -7.01
CA TYR A 21 -0.03 -14.76 -5.73
C TYR A 21 -1.47 -15.24 -5.52
N ASP A 22 -1.61 -16.47 -5.02
CA ASP A 22 -2.90 -17.03 -4.61
C ASP A 22 -3.29 -16.51 -3.22
N PHE A 23 -3.70 -15.24 -3.18
CA PHE A 23 -4.16 -14.61 -1.96
C PHE A 23 -5.58 -15.03 -1.60
N SER A 24 -5.82 -15.22 -0.31
CA SER A 24 -7.19 -15.29 0.21
C SER A 24 -7.95 -14.00 -0.13
N ASP A 25 -9.23 -14.12 -0.47
CA ASP A 25 -10.18 -12.99 -0.65
C ASP A 25 -10.27 -12.04 0.57
N ARG A 26 -9.69 -12.42 1.70
CA ARG A 26 -9.62 -11.61 2.92
C ARG A 26 -8.40 -10.69 2.98
N ILE A 27 -7.51 -10.75 1.99
CA ILE A 27 -6.32 -9.91 1.84
C ILE A 27 -6.64 -8.76 0.87
N GLU A 28 -6.38 -7.54 1.31
CA GLU A 28 -6.49 -6.33 0.50
C GLU A 28 -5.09 -5.71 0.34
N VAL A 29 -4.67 -5.44 -0.89
CA VAL A 29 -3.38 -4.80 -1.19
C VAL A 29 -3.62 -3.37 -1.68
N ILE A 30 -3.04 -2.41 -0.97
CA ILE A 30 -3.10 -0.99 -1.30
C ILE A 30 -1.74 -0.58 -1.87
N TRP A 31 -1.77 -0.13 -3.12
CA TRP A 31 -0.57 0.35 -3.81
C TRP A 31 -0.35 1.84 -3.57
N LEU A 32 0.83 2.19 -3.07
CA LEU A 32 1.26 3.57 -2.85
C LEU A 32 2.13 4.04 -4.02
N GLU A 33 1.66 5.05 -4.72
CA GLU A 33 2.21 5.45 -6.01
C GLU A 33 3.64 5.97 -5.92
N ASP A 34 4.52 5.42 -6.75
CA ASP A 34 5.96 5.65 -6.75
C ASP A 34 6.65 5.34 -5.41
N GLY A 35 6.00 4.67 -4.46
CA GLY A 35 6.62 4.21 -3.22
C GLY A 35 7.67 3.12 -3.50
N ASP A 36 8.79 3.13 -2.78
CA ASP A 36 9.74 2.01 -2.71
C ASP A 36 9.41 1.05 -1.55
N HIS A 37 10.35 0.19 -1.15
CA HIS A 37 10.20 -0.73 -0.03
C HIS A 37 9.91 -0.04 1.31
N ASP A 38 10.32 1.24 1.45
CA ASP A 38 10.05 2.08 2.63
C ASP A 38 8.75 2.86 2.47
N LEU A 39 8.01 2.59 1.37
CA LEU A 39 6.83 3.32 0.92
C LEU A 39 7.15 4.77 0.55
N LYS A 40 8.42 5.15 0.34
CA LYS A 40 8.81 6.53 0.07
C LYS A 40 8.70 6.84 -1.43
N PRO A 41 7.88 7.84 -1.81
CA PRO A 41 7.81 8.29 -3.19
C PRO A 41 8.97 9.20 -3.57
N ARG A 42 9.31 9.29 -4.86
CA ARG A 42 10.12 10.39 -5.38
C ARG A 42 9.18 11.56 -5.66
N LYS A 43 9.19 12.55 -4.77
CA LYS A 43 8.32 13.72 -4.84
C LYS A 43 8.34 14.45 -6.18
N SER A 44 9.49 14.50 -6.85
CA SER A 44 9.62 15.13 -8.18
C SER A 44 8.92 14.38 -9.32
N ILE A 45 8.69 13.08 -9.16
CA ILE A 45 8.06 12.22 -10.18
C ILE A 45 6.56 12.10 -9.93
N SER A 46 6.14 11.75 -8.71
CA SER A 46 4.74 11.50 -8.39
C SER A 46 4.00 12.68 -7.75
N GLY A 47 4.72 13.69 -7.26
CA GLY A 47 4.15 14.79 -6.48
C GLY A 47 3.87 14.45 -5.01
N PHE A 48 3.91 13.17 -4.63
CA PHE A 48 3.70 12.74 -3.24
C PHE A 48 4.97 12.87 -2.39
N SER A 49 4.79 13.12 -1.10
CA SER A 49 5.82 12.97 -0.08
C SER A 49 5.58 11.70 0.74
N ALA A 50 6.61 11.27 1.49
CA ALA A 50 6.44 10.19 2.46
C ALA A 50 5.36 10.49 3.51
N ALA A 51 5.18 11.77 3.88
CA ALA A 51 4.12 12.18 4.80
C ALA A 51 2.72 12.02 4.19
N ASP A 52 2.57 12.26 2.89
CA ASP A 52 1.30 12.02 2.19
C ASP A 52 0.96 10.53 2.19
N HIS A 53 1.94 9.67 1.89
CA HIS A 53 1.77 8.22 1.99
C HIS A 53 1.42 7.75 3.41
N LEU A 54 2.11 8.26 4.44
CA LEU A 54 1.79 7.94 5.84
C LEU A 54 0.38 8.39 6.23
N LYS A 55 -0.06 9.55 5.74
CA LYS A 55 -1.42 10.03 5.95
C LYS A 55 -2.44 9.09 5.30
N THR A 56 -2.25 8.71 4.04
CA THR A 56 -3.09 7.71 3.36
C THR A 56 -3.14 6.42 4.16
N LEU A 57 -1.99 5.91 4.59
CA LEU A 57 -1.87 4.67 5.36
C LEU A 57 -2.69 4.75 6.66
N ALA A 58 -2.53 5.83 7.43
CA ALA A 58 -3.27 6.04 8.67
C ALA A 58 -4.79 6.14 8.47
N GLU A 59 -5.23 6.88 7.44
CA GLU A 59 -6.65 7.04 7.11
C GLU A 59 -7.27 5.70 6.67
N THR A 60 -6.58 4.95 5.81
CA THR A 60 -7.02 3.63 5.34
C THR A 60 -7.07 2.62 6.49
N VAL A 61 -6.05 2.56 7.36
CA VAL A 61 -6.04 1.65 8.52
C VAL A 61 -7.18 1.98 9.48
N LYS A 62 -7.46 3.26 9.74
CA LYS A 62 -8.58 3.68 10.58
C LYS A 62 -9.92 3.22 10.01
N ALA A 63 -10.13 3.38 8.71
CA ALA A 63 -11.36 2.92 8.07
C ALA A 63 -11.48 1.39 8.07
N TRP A 64 -10.38 0.68 7.75
CA TRP A 64 -10.33 -0.77 7.74
C TRP A 64 -10.56 -1.38 9.13
N SER A 65 -9.96 -0.82 10.18
CA SER A 65 -10.15 -1.30 11.56
C SER A 65 -11.60 -1.20 12.01
N GLY A 66 -12.30 -0.13 11.62
CA GLY A 66 -13.74 0.01 11.85
C GLY A 66 -14.59 -1.06 11.17
N ARG A 67 -14.21 -1.50 9.95
CA ARG A 67 -14.93 -2.54 9.19
C ARG A 67 -14.77 -3.95 9.76
N ILE A 68 -13.64 -4.23 10.41
CA ILE A 68 -13.33 -5.58 10.90
C ILE A 68 -13.69 -5.77 12.39
N ALA A 69 -13.91 -4.67 13.12
CA ALA A 69 -14.35 -4.68 14.51
C ALA A 69 -15.88 -4.72 14.65
N SER A 70 -16.61 -4.50 13.56
CA SER A 70 -18.08 -4.66 13.45
C SER A 70 -18.46 -6.06 13.04
#